data_AF-A0A2G5WNR0-F1
#
_entry.id   AF-A0A2G5WNR0-F1
#
_cell.length_a   1.000
_cell.length_b   1.000
_cell.length_c   1.000
_cell.angle_alpha   90.00
_cell.angle_beta   90.00
_cell.angle_gamma   90.00
#
_symmetry.space_group_name_H-M   'P 1'
#
loop_
_entity.id
_entity.type
_entity.pdbx_description
1 polymer ?
#
loop_
_entity_poly.entity_id
_entity_poly.type
_entity_poly.pdbx_seq_one_letter_code
_entity_poly.pdbx_strand_id
1 'polypeptide(L)'
;MPIQSITGTLSAMPILQPQKSPQTPYEAQQSFSAILNDAIHKVDHTQKISDQFTTKLIKGEDVDLHNVMIAAQKASIALNATVEMRNKVVEAYQEIIRMPV
;
A
#
# COMPACT_ATOMS: atom_id res chain seq x y z
N MET A 1 -31.50 -46.74 38.99
CA MET A 1 -30.35 -46.09 38.33
C MET A 1 -30.87 -44.92 37.50
N PRO A 2 -30.21 -43.74 37.60
CA PRO A 2 -30.62 -42.47 37.00
C PRO A 2 -29.92 -42.21 35.66
N ILE A 3 -30.40 -41.25 34.87
CA ILE A 3 -29.56 -40.15 34.38
C ILE A 3 -30.43 -38.99 33.89
N GLN A 4 -30.26 -37.85 34.55
CA GLN A 4 -30.56 -36.51 34.08
C GLN A 4 -29.45 -36.10 33.10
N SER A 5 -29.82 -35.37 32.05
CA SER A 5 -28.88 -34.50 31.34
C SER A 5 -29.33 -33.06 31.53
N ILE A 6 -28.61 -32.41 32.44
CA ILE A 6 -28.37 -30.98 32.52
C ILE A 6 -27.79 -30.44 31.18
N THR A 7 -27.72 -29.11 31.08
CA THR A 7 -26.97 -28.31 30.08
C THR A 7 -27.75 -28.00 28.80
N GLY A 8 -28.02 -26.75 28.45
CA GLY A 8 -27.57 -25.50 29.04
C GLY A 8 -28.26 -24.32 28.36
N THR A 9 -28.40 -23.26 29.15
CA THR A 9 -28.74 -21.91 28.70
C THR A 9 -27.86 -21.49 27.51
N LEU A 10 -28.45 -21.28 26.34
CA LEU A 10 -27.86 -20.42 25.31
C LEU A 10 -28.65 -19.11 25.23
N SER A 11 -28.53 -18.32 26.29
CA SER A 11 -28.55 -16.87 26.16
C SER A 11 -27.20 -16.44 25.58
N ALA A 12 -27.14 -16.33 24.25
CA ALA A 12 -26.04 -15.65 23.56
C ALA A 12 -26.55 -14.29 23.06
N MET A 13 -25.85 -13.27 23.51
CA MET A 13 -26.10 -11.83 23.38
C MET A 13 -26.21 -11.36 21.92
N PRO A 14 -26.85 -10.20 21.66
CA PRO A 14 -26.74 -9.56 20.36
C PRO A 14 -25.30 -9.07 20.21
N ILE A 15 -24.54 -9.75 19.36
CA ILE A 15 -23.25 -9.22 18.88
C ILE A 15 -23.53 -7.98 18.04
N LEU A 16 -23.43 -6.82 18.67
CA LEU A 16 -23.16 -5.54 18.02
C LEU A 16 -21.78 -5.66 17.37
N GLN A 17 -21.73 -6.18 16.15
CA GLN A 17 -20.64 -5.89 15.25
C GLN A 17 -20.94 -4.54 14.60
N PRO A 18 -20.03 -3.55 14.70
CA PRO A 18 -20.07 -2.45 13.76
C PRO A 18 -19.78 -3.06 12.38
N GLN A 19 -20.83 -3.40 11.65
CA GLN A 19 -20.75 -3.64 10.22
C GLN A 19 -20.21 -2.35 9.62
N LYS A 20 -18.90 -2.31 9.39
CA LYS A 20 -18.32 -1.40 8.42
C LYS A 20 -18.93 -1.81 7.08
N SER A 21 -19.95 -1.06 6.70
CA SER A 21 -20.74 -1.23 5.47
C SER A 21 -19.82 -1.50 4.29
N PRO A 22 -20.24 -2.33 3.31
CA PRO A 22 -19.53 -2.41 2.05
C PRO A 22 -19.46 -1.00 1.47
N GLN A 23 -18.23 -0.45 1.36
CA GLN A 23 -18.04 0.90 0.85
C GLN A 23 -18.70 0.99 -0.51
N THR A 24 -19.76 1.80 -0.60
CA THR A 24 -20.42 2.02 -1.87
C THR A 24 -19.44 2.70 -2.81
N PRO A 25 -19.56 2.53 -4.15
CA PRO A 25 -18.66 3.17 -5.11
C PRO A 25 -18.52 4.69 -4.91
N TYR A 26 -19.55 5.33 -4.34
CA TYR A 26 -19.56 6.75 -4.00
C TYR A 26 -18.64 7.11 -2.82
N GLU A 27 -18.64 6.32 -1.74
CA GLU A 27 -17.72 6.52 -0.61
C GLU A 27 -16.27 6.22 -1.00
N ALA A 28 -16.05 5.24 -1.87
CA ALA A 28 -14.75 4.95 -2.44
C ALA A 28 -14.23 6.13 -3.30
N GLN A 29 -15.10 6.81 -4.05
CA GLN A 29 -14.73 7.97 -4.86
C GLN A 29 -14.38 9.20 -4.00
N GLN A 30 -15.12 9.46 -2.91
CA GLN A 30 -14.77 10.53 -1.96
C GLN A 30 -13.44 10.24 -1.25
N SER A 31 -13.21 9.00 -0.83
CA SER A 31 -11.94 8.57 -0.24
C SER A 31 -10.78 8.73 -1.23
N PHE A 32 -10.98 8.35 -2.49
CA PHE A 32 -9.99 8.54 -3.55
C PHE A 32 -9.69 10.02 -3.81
N SER A 33 -10.71 10.88 -3.89
CA SER A 33 -10.50 12.32 -4.05
C SER A 33 -9.74 12.94 -2.88
N ALA A 34 -9.99 12.49 -1.64
CA ALA A 34 -9.26 12.94 -0.46
C ALA A 34 -7.78 12.50 -0.51
N ILE A 35 -7.52 11.23 -0.88
CA ILE A 35 -6.17 10.70 -1.03
C ILE A 35 -5.42 11.41 -2.16
N LEU A 36 -6.09 11.71 -3.27
CA LEU A 36 -5.49 12.46 -4.38
C LEU A 36 -5.13 13.88 -3.98
N ASN A 37 -5.98 14.56 -3.22
CA ASN A 37 -5.73 15.90 -2.72
C ASN A 37 -4.53 15.92 -1.76
N ASP A 38 -4.48 14.96 -0.83
CA ASP A 38 -3.34 14.77 0.08
C ASP A 38 -2.04 14.49 -0.70
N ALA A 39 -2.10 13.62 -1.72
CA ALA A 39 -0.96 13.32 -2.57
C ALA A 39 -0.44 14.58 -3.31
N ILE A 40 -1.33 15.42 -3.84
CA ILE A 40 -0.94 16.68 -4.50
C ILE A 40 -0.27 17.63 -3.50
N HIS A 41 -0.85 17.80 -2.30
CA HIS A 41 -0.23 18.60 -1.24
C HIS A 41 1.13 18.05 -0.79
N LYS A 42 1.26 16.73 -0.74
CA LYS A 42 2.51 16.06 -0.40
C LYS A 42 3.58 16.24 -1.47
N VAL A 43 3.19 16.28 -2.75
CA VAL A 43 4.10 16.58 -3.86
C VAL A 43 4.59 18.02 -3.77
N ASP A 44 3.72 19.01 -3.52
CA ASP A 44 4.12 20.41 -3.30
C ASP A 44 5.13 20.54 -2.16
N HIS A 45 4.83 19.89 -1.03
CA HIS A 45 5.72 19.89 0.13
C HIS A 45 7.08 19.23 -0.18
N THR A 46 7.07 18.11 -0.90
CA THR A 46 8.28 17.41 -1.33
C THR A 46 9.09 18.25 -2.32
N GLN A 47 8.44 19.00 -3.20
CA GLN A 47 9.10 19.91 -4.15
C GLN A 47 9.84 21.03 -3.42
N LYS A 48 9.21 21.69 -2.44
CA LYS A 48 9.86 22.69 -1.57
C LYS A 48 11.06 22.14 -0.82
N ILE A 49 10.93 20.92 -0.30
CA ILE A 49 12.05 20.23 0.37
C ILE A 49 13.18 19.95 -0.63
N SER A 50 12.85 19.52 -1.85
CA SER A 50 13.80 19.27 -2.91
C SER A 50 14.53 20.55 -3.37
N ASP A 51 13.85 21.70 -3.39
CA ASP A 51 14.46 23.00 -3.69
C ASP A 51 15.45 23.42 -2.58
N GLN A 52 15.09 23.17 -1.32
CA GLN A 52 16.00 23.37 -0.18
C GLN A 52 17.22 22.45 -0.24
N PHE A 53 17.01 21.17 -0.60
CA PHE A 53 18.11 20.22 -0.77
C PHE A 53 18.98 20.56 -1.99
N THR A 54 18.39 21.01 -3.10
CA THR A 54 19.13 21.51 -4.27
C THR A 54 19.98 22.72 -3.90
N THR A 55 19.42 23.66 -3.12
CA THR A 55 20.15 24.82 -2.59
C THR A 55 21.30 24.40 -1.66
N LYS A 56 21.15 23.30 -0.91
CA LYS A 56 22.22 22.71 -0.10
C LYS A 56 23.23 21.93 -0.95
N LEU A 57 22.81 21.25 -2.01
CA LEU A 57 23.66 20.48 -2.91
C LEU A 57 24.58 21.38 -3.74
N ILE A 58 24.09 22.55 -4.16
CA ILE A 58 24.91 23.61 -4.79
C ILE A 58 26.04 24.09 -3.86
N LYS A 59 25.94 23.86 -2.53
CA LYS A 59 27.03 24.13 -1.57
C LYS A 59 28.15 23.09 -1.61
N GLY A 60 28.05 22.06 -2.45
CA GLY A 60 29.17 21.21 -2.85
C GLY A 60 29.63 20.21 -1.79
N GLU A 61 28.76 19.27 -1.42
CA GLU A 61 29.17 18.12 -0.61
C GLU A 61 29.61 16.93 -1.48
N ASP A 62 30.70 16.34 -1.03
CA ASP A 62 31.62 15.39 -1.66
C ASP A 62 30.93 14.12 -2.19
N VAL A 63 30.94 13.90 -3.50
CA VAL A 63 30.42 12.68 -4.12
C VAL A 63 31.57 11.72 -4.36
N ASP A 64 31.79 10.84 -3.39
CA ASP A 64 32.76 9.76 -3.46
C ASP A 64 32.38 8.80 -4.62
N LEU A 65 33.23 8.71 -5.65
CA LEU A 65 33.00 7.98 -6.90
C LEU A 65 32.54 6.52 -6.66
N HIS A 66 32.95 5.93 -5.54
CA HIS A 66 32.58 4.58 -5.13
C HIS A 66 31.07 4.43 -4.89
N ASN A 67 30.42 5.46 -4.35
CA ASN A 67 28.98 5.47 -4.09
C ASN A 67 28.18 5.52 -5.39
N VAL A 68 28.67 6.20 -6.44
CA VAL A 68 28.01 6.25 -7.75
C VAL A 68 27.98 4.85 -8.39
N MET A 69 29.09 4.12 -8.32
CA MET A 69 29.19 2.78 -8.89
C MET A 69 28.29 1.77 -8.15
N ILE A 70 28.25 1.84 -6.82
CA ILE A 70 27.34 1.02 -5.99
C ILE A 70 25.88 1.38 -6.29
N ALA A 71 25.55 2.67 -6.39
CA ALA A 71 24.20 3.12 -6.72
C ALA A 71 23.76 2.63 -8.10
N ALA A 72 24.65 2.68 -9.10
CA ALA A 72 24.37 2.16 -10.44
C ALA A 72 24.12 0.64 -10.44
N GLN A 73 24.92 -0.13 -9.68
CA GLN A 73 24.69 -1.57 -9.52
C GLN A 73 23.36 -1.87 -8.82
N LYS A 74 23.03 -1.14 -7.75
CA LYS A 74 21.74 -1.27 -7.06
C LYS A 74 20.56 -0.94 -7.97
N ALA A 75 20.65 0.13 -8.74
CA ALA A 75 19.62 0.54 -9.68
C ALA A 75 19.37 -0.54 -10.75
N SER A 76 20.44 -1.14 -11.29
CA SER A 76 20.32 -2.24 -12.25
C SER A 76 19.59 -3.45 -11.66
N ILE A 77 19.94 -3.86 -10.44
CA ILE A 77 19.27 -4.98 -9.75
C ILE A 77 17.79 -4.66 -9.47
N ALA A 78 17.50 -3.46 -8.97
CA ALA A 78 16.14 -3.01 -8.68
C ALA A 78 15.26 -2.93 -9.93
N LEU A 79 15.82 -2.49 -11.06
CA LEU A 79 15.13 -2.45 -12.34
C LEU A 79 14.73 -3.86 -12.79
N ASN A 80 15.66 -4.82 -12.72
CA ASN A 80 15.37 -6.22 -13.05
C ASN A 80 14.28 -6.80 -12.15
N ALA A 81 14.36 -6.56 -10.84
CA ALA A 81 13.33 -7.01 -9.89
C ALA A 81 11.95 -6.39 -10.19
N THR A 82 11.92 -5.14 -10.64
CA THR A 82 10.68 -4.44 -11.01
C THR A 82 10.04 -5.06 -12.26
N VAL A 83 10.85 -5.46 -13.25
CA VAL A 83 10.36 -6.16 -14.45
C VAL A 83 9.74 -7.49 -14.07
N GLU A 84 10.39 -8.27 -13.21
CA GLU A 84 9.85 -9.54 -12.71
C GLU A 84 8.55 -9.35 -11.94
N MET A 85 8.49 -8.35 -11.06
CA MET A 85 7.27 -8.00 -10.34
C MET A 85 6.15 -7.57 -11.29
N ARG A 86 6.44 -6.76 -12.32
CA ARG A 86 5.47 -6.37 -13.36
C ARG A 86 4.89 -7.61 -14.04
N ASN A 87 5.74 -8.55 -14.44
CA ASN A 87 5.30 -9.77 -15.10
C ASN A 87 4.40 -10.60 -14.18
N LYS A 88 4.77 -10.78 -12.90
CA LYS A 88 3.95 -11.49 -11.90
C LYS A 88 2.60 -10.83 -11.62
N VAL A 89 2.55 -9.49 -11.59
CA VAL A 89 1.29 -8.75 -11.40
C VAL A 89 0.36 -8.91 -12.61
N VAL A 90 0.91 -8.90 -13.82
CA VAL A 90 0.13 -9.15 -15.05
C VAL A 90 -0.41 -10.58 -15.08
N GLU A 91 0.41 -11.57 -14.71
CA GLU A 91 -0.02 -12.96 -14.55
C GLU A 91 -1.17 -13.09 -13.53
N ALA A 92 -1.01 -12.48 -12.35
CA ALA A 92 -2.04 -12.50 -11.30
C ALA A 92 -3.36 -11.84 -11.75
N TYR A 93 -3.28 -10.74 -12.50
CA TYR A 93 -4.47 -10.11 -13.07
C TYR A 93 -5.16 -10.99 -14.11
N GLN A 94 -4.40 -11.65 -14.98
CA GLN A 94 -4.94 -12.59 -15.96
C GLN A 94 -5.61 -13.79 -15.29
N GLU A 95 -5.03 -14.29 -14.18
CA GLU A 95 -5.58 -15.42 -13.41
C GLU A 95 -6.92 -15.07 -12.75
N ILE A 96 -7.03 -13.89 -12.13
CA ILE A 96 -8.28 -13.42 -11.50
C ILE A 96 -9.42 -13.35 -12.52
N ILE A 97 -9.14 -12.90 -13.75
CA ILE A 97 -10.15 -12.80 -14.83
C ILE A 97 -10.53 -14.18 -15.38
N ARG A 98 -9.60 -15.13 -15.36
CA ARG A 98 -9.81 -16.49 -15.86
C ARG A 98 -10.53 -17.39 -14.89
N MET A 99 -10.60 -17.04 -13.60
CA MET A 99 -11.46 -17.72 -12.64
C MET A 99 -12.92 -17.42 -13.00
N PRO A 100 -13.66 -18.40 -13.55
CA PRO A 100 -15.10 -18.26 -13.68
C PRO A 100 -15.68 -18.39 -12.27
N VAL A 101 -16.59 -17.50 -11.92
CA VAL A 101 -17.50 -17.72 -10.78
C VAL A 101 -18.44 -18.88 -11.04
#